data_AF-A0A523DVP9-F1
#
_entry.id   AF-A0A523DVP9-F1
#
_cell.length_a   1.000
_cell.length_b   1.000
_cell.length_c   1.000
_cell.angle_alpha   90.00
_cell.angle_beta   90.00
_cell.angle_gamma   90.00
#
_symmetry.space_group_name_H-M   'P 1'
#
loop_
_entity.id
_entity.type
_entity.pdbx_description
1 polymer ?
#
loop_
_entity_poly.entity_id
_entity_poly.type
_entity_poly.pdbx_seq_one_letter_code
_entity_poly.pdbx_strand_id
1 'polypeptide(L)'
;MFEESAGEFTEWATLDVEALALPALWQQSALQRGLEEGIKDAIAQRLATVDVLHRHVAVLQTRVEQLSAEMDVWRPVLRELSNVLPRTQELINALAKNYAQVQRIATRSSSDWIPVGSFAPEAYDVIQPITVVVSPCADEFEAGIVDINAYSTGDTLEEAVTNLKSYLLDLFDRYCETPDEQLGPEPLRQKAYLLSHVRRR
;
A
#
# COMPACT_ATOMS: atom_id res chain seq x y z
N MET A 1 81.70 -4.00 104.91
CA MET A 1 82.59 -4.65 103.92
C MET A 1 81.72 -4.97 102.71
N PHE A 2 82.16 -4.53 101.53
CA PHE A 2 81.46 -4.31 100.24
C PHE A 2 80.65 -3.00 100.19
N GLU A 3 81.05 -1.92 99.49
CA GLU A 3 81.38 -1.75 98.02
C GLU A 3 80.18 -2.18 97.15
N GLU A 4 79.72 -1.51 96.10
CA GLU A 4 80.15 -0.38 95.28
C GLU A 4 78.98 -0.02 94.33
N SER A 5 78.97 1.21 93.79
CA SER A 5 78.46 1.63 92.47
C SER A 5 77.04 1.25 91.97
N ALA A 6 76.20 2.29 91.88
CA ALA A 6 75.46 2.73 90.67
C ALA A 6 74.52 3.84 91.16
N GLY A 7 74.61 5.09 90.72
CA GLY A 7 74.53 5.50 89.33
C GLY A 7 73.50 6.63 89.31
N GLU A 8 73.86 7.73 88.68
CA GLU A 8 73.15 9.00 88.64
C GLU A 8 71.76 8.87 88.00
N PHE A 9 70.99 9.98 88.06
CA PHE A 9 69.73 10.25 87.36
C PHE A 9 68.44 9.68 87.98
N THR A 10 67.88 10.41 88.94
CA THR A 10 66.42 10.44 89.19
C THR A 10 65.90 11.88 89.11
N GLU A 11 66.09 12.51 87.95
CA GLU A 11 65.53 13.83 87.68
C GLU A 11 65.07 13.96 86.23
N TRP A 12 64.32 12.99 85.69
CA TRP A 12 63.65 13.18 84.40
C TRP A 12 62.23 12.59 84.43
N ALA A 13 61.28 13.50 84.23
CA ALA A 13 59.94 13.29 83.71
C ALA A 13 58.99 12.40 84.54
N THR A 14 58.31 13.02 85.52
CA THR A 14 56.84 12.86 85.54
C THR A 14 56.32 13.45 84.22
N LEU A 15 56.41 12.66 83.15
CA LEU A 15 55.75 12.94 81.89
C LEU A 15 54.26 12.93 82.23
N ASP A 16 53.73 14.13 82.26
CA ASP A 16 52.36 14.49 82.58
C ASP A 16 51.42 13.70 81.65
N VAL A 17 50.96 12.53 82.11
CA VAL A 17 50.12 11.62 81.31
C VAL A 17 48.81 12.31 80.95
N GLU A 18 48.38 13.29 81.74
CA GLU A 18 47.26 14.19 81.41
C GLU A 18 47.60 15.15 80.27
N ALA A 19 48.84 15.66 80.17
CA ALA A 19 49.26 16.54 79.08
C ALA A 19 49.37 15.85 77.72
N LEU A 20 49.58 14.52 77.69
CA LEU A 20 49.62 13.72 76.45
C LEU A 20 48.25 13.14 76.04
N ALA A 21 47.30 12.97 76.97
CA ALA A 21 45.96 12.45 76.70
C ALA A 21 44.99 13.53 76.18
N LEU A 22 45.14 14.78 76.63
CA LEU A 22 44.30 15.90 76.20
C LEU A 22 44.30 16.08 74.65
N PRO A 23 45.46 16.13 73.94
CA PRO A 23 45.48 16.31 72.49
C PRO A 23 44.72 15.22 71.71
N ALA A 24 44.77 13.96 72.17
CA ALA A 24 44.10 12.83 71.50
C ALA A 24 42.57 12.91 71.63
N LEU A 25 42.05 13.31 72.80
CA LEU A 25 40.61 13.51 73.02
C LEU A 25 40.08 14.70 72.22
N TRP A 26 40.85 15.80 72.11
CA TRP A 26 40.50 16.92 71.24
C TRP A 26 40.48 16.53 69.76
N GLN A 27 41.44 15.72 69.31
CA GLN A 27 41.45 15.18 67.94
C GLN A 27 40.24 14.25 67.67
N GLN A 28 39.90 13.37 68.61
CA GLN A 28 38.74 12.49 68.47
C GLN A 28 37.41 13.27 68.46
N SER A 29 37.27 14.29 69.30
CA SER A 29 36.11 15.20 69.31
C SER A 29 36.00 16.02 68.02
N ALA A 30 37.12 16.47 67.46
CA ALA A 30 37.14 17.19 66.19
C ALA A 30 36.75 16.27 65.02
N LEU A 31 37.22 15.02 65.00
CA LEU A 31 36.84 14.02 64.00
C LEU A 31 35.35 13.65 64.09
N GLN A 32 34.82 13.49 65.31
CA GLN A 32 33.38 13.24 65.52
C GLN A 32 32.53 14.40 65.01
N ARG A 33 32.92 15.64 65.31
CA ARG A 33 32.21 16.83 64.79
C ARG A 33 32.26 16.93 63.27
N GLY A 34 33.43 16.69 62.67
CA GLY A 34 33.55 16.68 61.20
C GLY A 34 32.71 15.57 60.54
N LEU A 35 32.61 14.40 61.17
CA LEU A 35 31.73 13.32 60.71
C LEU A 35 30.25 13.70 60.82
N GLU A 36 29.84 14.29 61.94
CA GLU A 36 28.45 14.75 62.14
C GLU A 36 28.06 15.85 61.16
N GLU A 37 28.94 16.82 60.92
CA GLU A 37 28.74 17.88 59.92
C GLU A 37 28.66 17.29 58.51
N GLY A 38 29.56 16.37 58.14
CA GLY A 38 29.52 15.69 56.84
C GLY A 38 28.25 14.86 56.62
N ILE A 39 27.74 14.20 57.66
CA ILE A 39 26.46 13.47 57.61
C ILE A 39 25.29 14.45 57.46
N LYS A 40 25.28 15.56 58.20
CA LYS A 40 24.24 16.60 58.09
C LYS A 40 24.20 17.19 56.69
N ASP A 41 25.36 17.52 56.11
CA ASP A 41 25.47 18.04 54.75
C ASP A 41 24.99 17.03 53.71
N ALA A 42 25.38 15.75 53.84
CA ALA A 42 24.92 14.70 52.95
C ALA A 42 23.40 14.47 53.03
N ILE A 43 22.82 14.54 54.23
CA ILE A 43 21.36 14.46 54.43
C ILE A 43 20.69 15.68 53.79
N ALA A 44 21.21 16.89 53.99
CA ALA A 44 20.67 18.12 53.41
C ALA A 44 20.69 18.07 51.87
N GLN A 45 21.80 17.61 51.27
CA GLN A 45 21.90 17.43 49.82
C GLN A 45 20.90 16.40 49.28
N ARG A 46 20.71 15.27 49.99
CA ARG A 46 19.73 14.25 49.61
C ARG A 46 18.30 14.77 49.73
N LEU A 47 17.96 15.51 50.79
CA LEU A 47 16.65 16.14 50.94
C LEU A 47 16.38 17.13 49.81
N ALA A 48 17.34 17.99 49.47
CA ALA A 48 17.22 18.90 48.34
C ALA A 48 17.00 18.17 47.00
N THR A 49 17.67 17.03 46.82
CA THR A 49 17.47 16.18 45.63
C THR A 49 16.05 15.60 45.60
N VAL A 50 15.56 15.11 46.74
CA VAL A 50 14.19 14.59 46.89
C VAL A 50 13.16 15.67 46.58
N ASP A 51 13.36 16.91 47.01
CA ASP A 51 12.45 18.03 46.71
C ASP A 51 12.42 18.38 45.21
N VAL A 52 13.58 18.33 44.54
CA VAL A 52 13.64 18.50 43.07
C VAL A 52 12.86 17.39 42.37
N LEU A 53 13.05 16.13 42.79
CA LEU A 53 12.32 15.00 42.21
C LEU A 53 10.81 15.10 42.43
N HIS A 54 10.36 15.49 43.63
CA HIS A 54 8.93 15.71 43.89
C HIS A 54 8.32 16.78 42.97
N ARG A 55 9.04 17.90 42.74
CA ARG A 55 8.60 18.92 41.79
C ARG A 55 8.49 18.37 40.36
N HIS A 56 9.47 17.59 39.91
CA HIS A 56 9.40 16.95 38.59
C HIS A 56 8.23 15.98 38.48
N VAL A 57 7.99 15.16 39.50
CA VAL A 57 6.83 14.24 39.53
C VAL A 57 5.52 15.01 39.41
N ALA A 58 5.36 16.12 40.14
CA ALA A 58 4.15 16.95 40.05
C ALA A 58 3.94 17.55 38.65
N VAL A 59 5.00 18.03 38.00
CA VAL A 59 4.95 18.54 36.62
C VAL A 59 4.54 17.43 35.65
N LEU A 60 5.12 16.23 35.79
CA LEU A 60 4.79 15.10 34.93
C LEU A 60 3.34 14.62 35.14
N GLN A 61 2.86 14.58 36.38
CA GLN A 61 1.46 14.23 36.68
C GLN A 61 0.50 15.20 35.99
N THR A 62 0.76 16.50 36.10
CA THR A 62 -0.04 17.54 35.42
C THR A 62 -0.03 17.32 33.90
N ARG A 63 1.13 16.97 33.32
CA ARG A 63 1.24 16.72 31.88
C ARG A 63 0.46 15.47 31.45
N VAL A 64 0.48 14.41 32.25
CA VAL A 64 -0.29 13.18 31.99
C VAL A 64 -1.79 13.47 32.03
N GLU A 65 -2.25 14.26 32.99
CA GLU A 65 -3.67 14.66 33.09
C GLU A 65 -4.11 15.48 31.87
N GLN A 66 -3.28 16.44 31.43
CA GLN A 66 -3.54 17.22 30.22
C GLN A 66 -3.64 16.32 28.98
N LEU A 67 -2.68 15.40 28.78
CA LEU A 67 -2.70 14.49 27.65
C LEU A 67 -3.90 13.53 27.70
N SER A 68 -4.30 13.07 28.88
CA SER A 68 -5.50 12.25 29.03
C SER A 68 -6.75 13.03 28.61
N ALA A 69 -6.86 14.28 29.03
CA ALA A 69 -7.99 15.13 28.65
C ALA A 69 -8.00 15.41 27.13
N GLU A 70 -6.84 15.66 26.53
CA GLU A 70 -6.71 15.77 25.06
C GLU A 70 -7.14 14.47 24.37
N MET A 71 -6.75 13.31 24.88
CA MET A 71 -7.18 12.01 24.35
C MET A 71 -8.69 11.80 24.46
N ASP A 72 -9.32 12.23 25.56
CA ASP A 72 -10.76 12.12 25.75
C ASP A 72 -11.55 12.92 24.69
N VAL A 73 -11.02 14.05 24.23
CA VAL A 73 -11.60 14.84 23.12
C VAL A 73 -11.55 14.07 21.79
N TRP A 74 -10.49 13.32 21.52
CA TRP A 74 -10.33 12.57 20.27
C TRP A 74 -11.06 11.23 20.23
N ARG A 75 -11.34 10.60 21.39
CA ARG A 75 -12.08 9.34 21.47
C ARG A 75 -13.41 9.32 20.70
N PRO A 76 -14.32 10.30 20.81
CA PRO A 76 -15.56 10.29 20.04
C PRO A 76 -15.32 10.42 18.53
N VAL A 77 -14.34 11.21 18.11
CA VAL A 77 -13.97 11.36 16.68
C VAL A 77 -13.47 10.03 16.12
N LEU A 78 -12.58 9.35 16.84
CA LEU A 78 -12.08 8.03 16.44
C LEU A 78 -13.20 6.99 16.38
N ARG A 79 -14.16 7.05 17.32
CA ARG A 79 -15.34 6.17 17.30
C ARG A 79 -16.22 6.43 16.08
N GLU A 80 -16.47 7.70 15.76
CA GLU A 80 -17.29 8.05 14.60
C GLU A 80 -16.61 7.62 13.29
N LEU A 81 -15.31 7.88 13.14
CA LEU A 81 -14.54 7.41 11.98
C LEU A 81 -14.59 5.89 11.85
N SER A 82 -14.46 5.16 12.97
CA SER A 82 -14.57 3.70 12.98
C SER A 82 -15.96 3.22 12.55
N ASN A 83 -17.02 4.00 12.76
CA ASN A 83 -18.38 3.65 12.33
C ASN A 83 -18.62 3.96 10.85
N VAL A 84 -17.99 5.02 10.33
CA VAL A 84 -18.17 5.47 8.94
C VAL A 84 -17.33 4.65 7.96
N LEU A 85 -16.13 4.23 8.34
CA LEU A 85 -15.21 3.48 7.47
C LEU A 85 -15.84 2.23 6.83
N PRO A 86 -16.53 1.34 7.57
CA PRO A 86 -17.17 0.16 6.96
C PRO A 86 -18.21 0.54 5.90
N ARG A 87 -19.04 1.55 6.17
CA ARG A 87 -20.07 2.02 5.23
C ARG A 87 -19.46 2.55 3.94
N THR A 88 -18.37 3.31 4.05
CA THR A 88 -17.66 3.80 2.86
C THR A 88 -17.07 2.65 2.05
N GLN A 89 -16.54 1.61 2.70
CA GLN A 89 -16.01 0.43 2.02
C GLN A 89 -17.10 -0.36 1.31
N GLU A 90 -18.27 -0.52 1.93
CA GLU A 90 -19.43 -1.18 1.30
C GLU A 90 -19.90 -0.43 0.05
N LEU A 91 -19.97 0.91 0.11
CA LEU A 91 -20.34 1.74 -1.04
C LEU A 91 -19.31 1.62 -2.17
N ILE A 92 -18.01 1.64 -1.88
CA ILE A 92 -16.96 1.43 -2.87
C ILE A 92 -17.11 0.07 -3.56
N ASN A 93 -17.35 -0.99 -2.79
CA ASN A 93 -17.53 -2.33 -3.33
C ASN A 93 -18.79 -2.43 -4.21
N ALA A 94 -19.89 -1.80 -3.78
CA ALA A 94 -21.12 -1.75 -4.56
C ALA A 94 -20.93 -0.99 -5.89
N LEU A 95 -20.25 0.15 -5.86
CA LEU A 95 -19.92 0.93 -7.06
C LEU A 95 -19.04 0.13 -8.02
N ALA A 96 -18.00 -0.55 -7.52
CA ALA A 96 -17.14 -1.40 -8.33
C ALA A 96 -17.93 -2.52 -9.02
N LYS A 97 -18.87 -3.16 -8.31
CA LYS A 97 -19.75 -4.18 -8.87
C LYS A 97 -20.66 -3.63 -9.97
N ASN A 98 -21.27 -2.48 -9.74
CA ASN A 98 -22.15 -1.83 -10.71
C ASN A 98 -21.38 -1.41 -11.96
N TYR A 99 -20.18 -0.85 -11.80
CA TYR A 99 -19.32 -0.49 -12.92
C TYR A 99 -18.97 -1.72 -13.78
N ALA A 100 -18.58 -2.83 -13.15
CA ALA A 100 -18.32 -4.08 -13.86
C ALA A 100 -19.55 -4.64 -14.58
N GLN A 101 -20.75 -4.41 -14.07
CA GLN A 101 -22.00 -4.79 -14.72
C GLN A 101 -22.31 -3.89 -15.92
N VAL A 102 -22.15 -2.58 -15.78
CA VAL A 102 -22.35 -1.62 -16.87
C VAL A 102 -21.36 -1.88 -18.00
N GLN A 103 -20.09 -2.15 -17.69
CA GLN A 103 -19.10 -2.53 -18.70
C GLN A 103 -19.52 -3.78 -19.47
N ARG A 104 -19.98 -4.83 -18.77
CA ARG A 104 -20.48 -6.05 -19.43
C ARG A 104 -21.64 -5.78 -20.38
N ILE A 105 -22.57 -4.90 -20.01
CA ILE A 105 -23.71 -4.52 -20.87
C ILE A 105 -23.23 -3.71 -22.06
N ALA A 106 -22.35 -2.73 -21.83
CA ALA A 106 -21.79 -1.88 -22.87
C ALA A 106 -21.03 -2.71 -23.91
N THR A 107 -20.14 -3.61 -23.45
CA THR A 107 -19.40 -4.51 -24.35
C THR A 107 -20.37 -5.38 -25.14
N ARG A 108 -21.41 -5.97 -24.52
CA ARG A 108 -22.39 -6.80 -25.25
C ARG A 108 -23.27 -6.05 -26.25
N SER A 109 -23.32 -4.73 -26.20
CA SER A 109 -24.30 -3.93 -26.95
C SER A 109 -23.66 -3.02 -28.01
N SER A 110 -22.33 -2.91 -28.06
CA SER A 110 -21.63 -2.17 -29.12
C SER A 110 -21.39 -3.08 -30.31
N SER A 111 -22.29 -3.04 -31.30
CA SER A 111 -21.97 -3.53 -32.63
C SER A 111 -21.11 -2.48 -33.33
N ASP A 112 -19.90 -2.87 -33.72
CA ASP A 112 -18.98 -2.00 -34.44
C ASP A 112 -19.15 -2.19 -35.95
N TRP A 113 -19.20 -1.07 -36.67
CA TRP A 113 -19.29 -1.04 -38.14
C TRP A 113 -17.89 -0.84 -38.70
N ILE A 114 -17.32 -1.90 -39.26
CA ILE A 114 -15.93 -1.93 -39.71
C ILE A 114 -15.89 -1.94 -41.25
N PRO A 115 -15.39 -0.88 -41.89
CA PRO A 115 -15.20 -0.89 -43.34
C PRO A 115 -13.96 -1.73 -43.70
N VAL A 116 -14.18 -2.78 -44.49
CA VAL A 116 -13.10 -3.57 -45.10
C VAL A 116 -12.72 -2.92 -46.42
N GLY A 117 -11.58 -2.21 -46.42
CA GLY A 117 -11.01 -1.58 -47.61
C GLY A 117 -9.93 -2.41 -48.32
N SER A 118 -9.55 -3.57 -47.79
CA SER A 118 -8.49 -4.41 -48.36
C SER A 118 -8.58 -5.87 -47.94
N PHE A 119 -8.30 -6.76 -48.90
CA PHE A 119 -8.01 -8.17 -48.73
C PHE A 119 -6.51 -8.43 -48.92
N ALA A 120 -5.65 -7.61 -48.32
CA ALA A 120 -4.22 -7.92 -48.28
C ALA A 120 -3.97 -8.95 -47.16
N PRO A 121 -3.13 -9.98 -47.38
CA PRO A 121 -2.18 -10.14 -48.50
C PRO A 121 -2.73 -10.83 -49.77
N GLU A 122 -4.01 -11.18 -49.83
CA GLU A 122 -4.62 -11.89 -50.94
C GLU A 122 -4.64 -11.08 -52.27
N ALA A 123 -4.75 -11.78 -53.41
CA ALA A 123 -4.66 -11.20 -54.76
C ALA A 123 -5.99 -10.59 -55.25
N TYR A 124 -6.71 -9.89 -54.38
CA TYR A 124 -7.99 -9.27 -54.68
C TYR A 124 -7.96 -7.78 -54.36
N ASP A 125 -8.60 -6.99 -55.21
CA ASP A 125 -8.81 -5.56 -55.01
C ASP A 125 -10.23 -5.32 -54.52
N VAL A 126 -10.38 -4.43 -53.53
CA VAL A 126 -11.68 -3.94 -53.07
C VAL A 126 -12.07 -2.73 -53.92
N ILE A 127 -13.09 -2.88 -54.75
CA ILE A 127 -13.65 -1.80 -55.59
C ILE A 127 -14.38 -0.78 -54.71
N GLN A 128 -15.15 -1.27 -53.73
CA GLN A 128 -15.90 -0.46 -52.79
C GLN A 128 -15.77 -1.07 -51.39
N PRO A 129 -15.53 -0.27 -50.33
CA PRO A 129 -15.42 -0.79 -48.98
C PRO A 129 -16.64 -1.60 -48.57
N ILE A 130 -16.41 -2.82 -48.10
CA ILE A 130 -17.47 -3.71 -47.60
C ILE A 130 -17.68 -3.38 -46.13
N THR A 131 -18.90 -3.02 -45.74
CA THR A 131 -19.19 -2.73 -44.33
C THR A 131 -19.53 -4.02 -43.60
N VAL A 132 -18.69 -4.38 -42.62
CA VAL A 132 -18.87 -5.53 -41.76
C VAL A 132 -19.42 -5.06 -40.43
N VAL A 133 -20.46 -5.72 -39.93
CA VAL A 133 -20.96 -5.52 -38.57
C VAL A 133 -20.29 -6.56 -37.69
N VAL A 134 -19.57 -6.12 -36.65
CA VAL A 134 -19.02 -7.00 -35.64
C VAL A 134 -19.78 -6.82 -34.35
N SER A 135 -20.31 -7.91 -33.81
CA SER A 135 -20.99 -7.95 -32.53
C SER A 135 -20.37 -8.99 -31.62
N PRO A 136 -20.16 -8.69 -30.34
CA PRO A 136 -19.74 -9.70 -29.38
C PRO A 136 -20.84 -10.72 -29.14
N CYS A 137 -20.50 -12.00 -29.22
CA CYS A 137 -21.39 -13.14 -29.04
C CYS A 137 -20.83 -14.06 -27.94
N ALA A 138 -21.41 -13.96 -26.73
CA ALA A 138 -20.97 -14.68 -25.53
C ALA A 138 -19.49 -14.42 -25.17
N ASP A 139 -18.59 -15.34 -25.54
CA ASP A 139 -17.15 -15.30 -25.29
C ASP A 139 -16.34 -15.09 -26.60
N GLU A 140 -17.01 -14.90 -27.73
CA GLU A 140 -16.43 -14.72 -29.07
C GLU A 140 -16.94 -13.41 -29.71
N PHE A 141 -16.44 -13.09 -30.89
CA PHE A 141 -16.95 -12.04 -31.78
C PHE A 141 -17.56 -12.68 -33.02
N GLU A 142 -18.72 -12.17 -33.44
CA GLU A 142 -19.37 -12.51 -34.71
C GLU A 142 -19.22 -11.33 -35.67
N ALA A 143 -18.61 -11.57 -36.82
CA ALA A 143 -18.50 -10.61 -37.92
C ALA A 143 -19.46 -11.02 -39.03
N GLY A 144 -20.23 -10.09 -39.57
CA GLY A 144 -21.19 -10.38 -40.63
C GLY A 144 -21.48 -9.25 -41.60
N ILE A 145 -21.96 -9.63 -42.78
CA ILE A 145 -22.47 -8.72 -43.80
C ILE A 145 -23.94 -9.05 -44.02
N VAL A 146 -24.80 -8.12 -43.57
CA VAL A 146 -26.26 -8.27 -43.58
C VAL A 146 -26.79 -8.47 -45.00
N ASP A 147 -26.22 -7.77 -45.99
CA ASP A 147 -26.70 -7.79 -47.38
C ASP A 147 -26.60 -9.16 -48.06
N ILE A 148 -25.62 -9.97 -47.65
CA ILE A 148 -25.36 -11.30 -48.21
C ILE A 148 -25.55 -12.42 -47.20
N ASN A 149 -25.97 -12.12 -45.98
CA ASN A 149 -26.18 -13.11 -44.93
C ASN A 149 -24.93 -13.99 -44.68
N ALA A 150 -23.75 -13.39 -44.76
CA ALA A 150 -22.46 -14.04 -44.53
C ALA A 150 -21.96 -13.69 -43.13
N TYR A 151 -21.58 -14.70 -42.35
CA TYR A 151 -21.08 -14.53 -40.98
C TYR A 151 -19.90 -15.44 -40.70
N SER A 152 -19.05 -15.03 -39.78
CA SER A 152 -17.99 -15.84 -39.20
C SER A 152 -17.75 -15.41 -37.75
N THR A 153 -17.20 -16.32 -36.95
CA THR A 153 -16.81 -16.03 -35.57
C THR A 153 -15.31 -16.08 -35.37
N GLY A 154 -14.84 -15.56 -34.23
CA GLY A 154 -13.45 -15.63 -33.78
C GLY A 154 -13.31 -15.20 -32.32
N ASP A 155 -12.21 -15.57 -31.67
CA ASP A 155 -11.96 -15.22 -30.26
C ASP A 155 -11.68 -13.72 -30.09
N THR A 156 -11.28 -13.06 -31.18
CA THR A 156 -11.02 -11.63 -31.26
C THR A 156 -11.76 -10.98 -32.43
N LEU A 157 -11.95 -9.66 -32.35
CA LEU A 157 -12.54 -8.86 -33.42
C LEU A 157 -11.76 -9.03 -34.74
N GLU A 158 -10.43 -8.95 -34.67
CA GLU A 158 -9.55 -9.10 -35.83
C GLU A 158 -9.67 -10.49 -36.46
N GLU A 159 -9.74 -11.53 -35.64
CA GLU A 159 -9.90 -12.92 -36.10
C GLU A 159 -11.26 -13.13 -36.76
N ALA A 160 -12.36 -12.68 -36.15
CA ALA A 160 -13.69 -12.81 -36.71
C ALA A 160 -13.78 -12.12 -38.10
N VAL A 161 -13.22 -10.92 -38.23
CA VAL A 161 -13.15 -10.19 -39.52
C VAL A 161 -12.24 -10.91 -40.52
N THR A 162 -11.10 -11.45 -40.08
CA THR A 162 -10.17 -12.17 -40.97
C THR A 162 -10.80 -13.45 -41.49
N ASN A 163 -11.46 -14.22 -40.62
CA ASN A 163 -12.24 -15.40 -41.00
C ASN A 163 -13.33 -15.04 -42.00
N LEU A 164 -14.02 -13.91 -41.80
CA LEU A 164 -15.04 -13.43 -42.73
C LEU A 164 -14.43 -13.14 -44.10
N LYS A 165 -13.27 -12.46 -44.13
CA LYS A 165 -12.59 -12.14 -45.38
C LYS A 165 -12.24 -13.38 -46.18
N SER A 166 -11.63 -14.39 -45.54
CA SER A 166 -11.30 -15.65 -46.21
C SER A 166 -12.57 -16.33 -46.74
N TYR A 167 -13.63 -16.39 -45.93
CA TYR A 167 -14.92 -16.93 -46.34
C TYR A 167 -15.51 -16.21 -47.55
N LEU A 168 -15.43 -14.87 -47.61
CA LEU A 168 -15.92 -14.08 -48.73
C LEU A 168 -15.16 -14.35 -50.02
N LEU A 169 -13.84 -14.51 -49.95
CA LEU A 169 -13.02 -14.81 -51.12
C LEU A 169 -13.32 -16.22 -51.66
N ASP A 170 -13.48 -17.20 -50.77
CA ASP A 170 -13.89 -18.55 -51.16
C ASP A 170 -15.28 -18.56 -51.82
N LEU A 171 -16.22 -17.78 -51.27
CA LEU A 171 -17.56 -17.63 -51.82
C LEU A 171 -17.53 -16.92 -53.18
N PHE A 172 -16.71 -15.88 -53.31
CA PHE A 172 -16.51 -15.14 -54.55
C PHE A 172 -15.98 -16.05 -55.66
N ASP A 173 -14.93 -16.83 -55.39
CA ASP A 173 -14.33 -17.71 -56.37
C ASP A 173 -15.30 -18.80 -56.80
N ARG A 174 -15.97 -19.44 -55.84
CA ARG A 174 -17.00 -20.45 -56.12
C ARG A 174 -18.11 -19.91 -57.02
N TYR A 175 -18.59 -18.69 -56.77
CA TYR A 175 -19.64 -18.08 -57.56
C TYR A 175 -19.17 -17.58 -58.93
N CYS A 176 -17.91 -17.17 -59.05
CA CYS A 176 -17.34 -16.82 -60.35
C CYS A 176 -17.16 -18.05 -61.26
N GLU A 177 -16.86 -19.22 -60.68
CA GLU A 177 -16.69 -20.47 -61.42
C GLU A 177 -18.01 -21.19 -61.76
N THR A 178 -19.07 -20.89 -61.02
CA THR A 178 -20.40 -21.48 -61.24
C THR A 178 -21.22 -20.64 -62.22
N PRO A 179 -21.73 -21.22 -63.32
CA PRO A 179 -22.66 -20.54 -64.23
C PRO A 179 -23.94 -20.10 -63.52
N ASP A 180 -24.50 -18.97 -63.95
CA ASP A 180 -25.67 -18.36 -63.29
C ASP A 180 -26.91 -19.27 -63.35
N GLU A 181 -27.03 -20.12 -64.37
CA GLU A 181 -28.14 -21.07 -64.50
C GLU A 181 -28.11 -22.18 -63.44
N GLN A 182 -26.96 -22.40 -62.80
CA GLN A 182 -26.76 -23.39 -61.75
C GLN A 182 -26.86 -22.79 -60.35
N LEU A 183 -26.91 -21.46 -60.24
CA LEU A 183 -27.03 -20.75 -58.98
C LEU A 183 -28.50 -20.50 -58.65
N GLY A 184 -28.88 -20.78 -57.41
CA GLY A 184 -30.19 -20.40 -56.90
C GLY A 184 -30.34 -18.86 -56.79
N PRO A 185 -31.56 -18.36 -56.56
CA PRO A 185 -31.82 -16.92 -56.48
C PRO A 185 -31.01 -16.20 -55.40
N GLU A 186 -30.77 -16.84 -54.26
CA GLU A 186 -29.98 -16.26 -53.16
C GLU A 186 -28.47 -16.22 -53.47
N PRO A 187 -27.82 -17.33 -53.91
CA PRO A 187 -26.45 -17.30 -54.41
C PRO A 187 -26.22 -16.29 -55.55
N LEU A 188 -27.18 -16.12 -56.47
CA LEU A 188 -27.10 -15.10 -57.53
C LEU A 188 -27.04 -13.68 -56.95
N ARG A 189 -27.87 -13.39 -55.94
CA ARG A 189 -27.85 -12.10 -55.24
C ARG A 189 -26.52 -11.87 -54.54
N GLN A 190 -25.99 -12.88 -53.85
CA GLN A 190 -24.70 -12.81 -53.18
C GLN A 190 -23.55 -12.62 -54.18
N LYS A 191 -23.56 -13.33 -55.31
CA LYS A 191 -22.62 -13.15 -56.42
C LYS A 191 -22.64 -11.72 -56.96
N ALA A 192 -23.82 -11.17 -57.23
CA ALA A 192 -23.96 -9.79 -57.71
C ALA A 192 -23.42 -8.77 -56.70
N TYR A 193 -23.70 -8.96 -55.40
CA TYR A 193 -23.15 -8.12 -54.34
C TYR A 193 -21.61 -8.19 -54.33
N LEU A 194 -21.02 -9.38 -54.33
CA LEU A 194 -19.56 -9.52 -54.28
C LEU A 194 -18.88 -8.95 -55.53
N LEU A 195 -19.43 -9.16 -56.73
CA LEU A 195 -18.89 -8.59 -57.98
C LEU A 195 -18.91 -7.05 -57.99
N SER A 196 -19.82 -6.42 -57.26
CA SER A 196 -19.84 -4.95 -57.12
C SER A 196 -18.77 -4.40 -56.16
N HIS A 197 -18.23 -5.25 -55.27
CA HIS A 197 -17.28 -4.83 -54.23
C HIS A 197 -15.86 -5.39 -54.42
N VAL A 198 -15.69 -6.51 -55.13
CA VAL A 198 -14.43 -7.26 -55.20
C VAL A 198 -14.05 -7.55 -56.65
N ARG A 199 -12.76 -7.44 -56.96
CA ARG A 199 -12.17 -7.81 -58.25
C ARG A 199 -10.91 -8.64 -58.05
N ARG A 200 -10.68 -9.63 -58.91
CA ARG A 200 -9.36 -10.30 -59.00
C ARG A 200 -8.32 -9.31 -59.55
N ARG A 201 -7.12 -9.32 -58.99
CA ARG A 201 -5.99 -8.53 -59.50
C ARG A 201 -5.39 -9.15 -60.76
#